data_AF-A0AAD7PJ72-F1
#
_entry.id   AF-A0AAD7PJ72-F1
#
_cell.length_a   1.000
_cell.length_b   1.000
_cell.length_c   1.000
_cell.angle_alpha   90.00
_cell.angle_beta   90.00
_cell.angle_gamma   90.00
#
_symmetry.space_group_name_H-M   'P 1'
#
loop_
_entity.id
_entity.type
_entity.pdbx_description
1 polymer ?
#
loop_
_entity_poly.entity_id
_entity_poly.type
_entity_poly.pdbx_seq_one_letter_code
_entity_poly.pdbx_strand_id
1 'polypeptide(L)'
;MVLLFFSVFNFTTGRHDVSTISKRDFDDFNDDNTMDLITTSPAKFTLNRTGEYYFTCTFPTHCSKGQKLSIKVSGSSPAPTEAPSSPPEGSVPSSPSGSEPLLPSSTIAPPPEGSAMSVDATFSVIIMTTAMNLLFQF
;
A
#
# COMPACT_ATOMS: atom_id res chain seq x y z
N MET A 1 -9.70 18.12 -18.71
CA MET A 1 -8.58 18.43 -17.81
C MET A 1 -7.86 17.13 -17.50
N VAL A 2 -6.66 16.91 -18.04
CA VAL A 2 -5.80 15.79 -17.62
C VAL A 2 -4.92 16.33 -16.50
N LEU A 3 -5.19 15.94 -15.25
CA LEU A 3 -4.31 16.27 -14.14
C LEU A 3 -3.06 15.41 -14.25
N LEU A 4 -1.90 16.04 -14.38
CA LEU A 4 -0.61 15.36 -14.30
C LEU A 4 -0.15 15.37 -12.85
N PHE A 5 0.04 14.17 -12.28
CA PHE A 5 0.64 14.00 -10.97
C PHE A 5 2.14 13.76 -11.11
N PHE A 6 2.92 14.17 -10.12
CA PHE A 6 4.36 13.94 -10.09
C PHE A 6 4.76 13.25 -8.78
N SER A 7 5.66 12.28 -8.87
CA SER A 7 6.42 11.80 -7.72
C SER A 7 7.76 12.53 -7.67
N VAL A 8 8.15 13.02 -6.49
CA VAL A 8 9.40 13.72 -6.25
C VAL A 8 10.21 12.97 -5.20
N PHE A 9 11.40 12.52 -5.59
CA PHE A 9 12.33 11.80 -4.72
C PHE A 9 13.52 12.69 -4.37
N ASN A 10 13.75 12.90 -3.08
CA ASN A 10 14.90 13.64 -2.59
C ASN A 10 15.93 12.66 -2.02
N PHE A 11 17.17 12.78 -2.48
CA PHE A 11 18.30 11.97 -2.00
C PHE A 11 19.63 12.72 -2.15
N THR A 12 20.71 12.17 -1.61
CA THR A 12 22.07 12.68 -1.87
C THR A 12 22.55 12.18 -3.23
N THR A 13 22.72 13.08 -4.20
CA THR A 13 23.29 12.77 -5.52
C THR A 13 24.61 12.01 -5.38
N GLY A 14 24.78 10.94 -6.14
CA GLY A 14 25.97 10.08 -6.07
C GLY A 14 25.97 9.06 -4.94
N ARG A 15 24.92 9.03 -4.09
CA ARG A 15 24.71 7.95 -3.10
C ARG A 15 23.45 7.15 -3.36
N HIS A 16 22.47 7.73 -4.04
CA HIS A 16 21.25 7.08 -4.46
C HIS A 16 20.87 7.59 -5.83
N ASP A 17 19.94 6.90 -6.43
CA ASP A 17 19.24 7.25 -7.65
C ASP A 17 17.81 6.71 -7.55
N VAL A 18 17.01 6.99 -8.58
CA VAL A 18 15.68 6.41 -8.72
C VAL A 18 15.51 5.96 -10.14
N SER A 19 15.13 4.69 -10.30
CA SER A 19 14.74 4.12 -11.58
C SER A 19 13.35 3.51 -11.57
N THR A 20 12.65 3.59 -12.70
CA THR A 20 11.43 2.82 -12.95
C THR A 20 11.77 1.42 -13.45
N ILE A 21 11.06 0.42 -12.94
CA ILE A 21 11.26 -0.99 -13.27
C ILE A 21 9.92 -1.72 -13.48
N SER A 22 9.97 -2.96 -13.98
CA SER A 22 8.77 -3.80 -14.09
C SER A 22 8.33 -4.33 -12.72
N LYS A 23 7.07 -4.80 -12.63
CA LYS A 23 6.58 -5.48 -11.41
C LYS A 23 7.45 -6.68 -11.03
N ARG A 24 7.85 -7.48 -12.02
CA ARG A 24 8.68 -8.68 -11.79
C ARG A 24 10.01 -8.29 -11.17
N ASP A 25 10.69 -7.31 -11.77
CA ASP A 25 11.98 -6.84 -11.26
C ASP A 25 11.83 -6.25 -9.85
N PHE A 26 10.73 -5.54 -9.59
CA PHE A 26 10.43 -5.04 -8.26
C PHE A 26 10.25 -6.16 -7.23
N ASP A 27 9.51 -7.21 -7.56
CA ASP A 27 9.28 -8.35 -6.67
C ASP A 27 10.56 -9.15 -6.42
N ASP A 28 11.36 -9.36 -7.47
CA ASP A 28 12.60 -10.15 -7.45
C ASP A 28 13.82 -9.38 -6.91
N PHE A 29 13.64 -8.10 -6.53
CA PHE A 29 14.72 -7.19 -6.13
C PHE A 29 15.81 -7.02 -7.20
N ASN A 30 15.41 -7.10 -8.47
CA ASN A 30 16.29 -6.93 -9.61
C ASN A 30 16.32 -5.46 -10.04
N ASP A 31 17.52 -4.88 -10.10
CA ASP A 31 17.78 -3.51 -10.53
C ASP A 31 18.59 -3.42 -11.84
N ASP A 32 18.88 -4.55 -12.48
CA ASP A 32 19.61 -4.60 -13.76
C ASP A 32 18.76 -4.12 -14.96
N ASN A 33 17.42 -4.23 -14.87
CA ASN A 33 16.50 -3.91 -15.95
C ASN A 33 15.77 -2.57 -15.71
N THR A 34 16.50 -1.47 -15.78
CA THR A 34 15.97 -0.11 -15.61
C THR A 34 15.29 0.42 -16.88
N MET A 35 14.18 1.15 -16.74
CA MET A 35 13.51 1.81 -17.86
C MET A 35 13.88 3.30 -17.93
N ASP A 36 13.54 4.06 -16.90
CA ASP A 36 13.94 5.45 -16.72
C ASP A 36 14.84 5.55 -15.49
N LEU A 37 15.98 6.23 -15.56
CA LEU A 37 16.91 6.41 -14.44
C LEU A 37 17.23 7.88 -14.24
N ILE A 38 17.10 8.36 -13.00
CA ILE A 38 17.52 9.70 -12.60
C ILE A 38 18.50 9.57 -11.43
N THR A 39 19.73 10.02 -11.65
CA THR A 39 20.84 9.92 -10.68
C THR A 39 21.09 11.21 -9.89
N THR A 40 20.34 12.27 -10.19
CA THR A 40 20.45 13.58 -9.52
C THR A 40 19.18 13.89 -8.73
N SER A 41 19.38 14.55 -7.59
CA SER A 41 18.30 14.96 -6.70
C SER A 41 17.92 16.44 -6.91
N PRO A 42 16.62 16.80 -6.84
CA PRO A 42 15.48 15.90 -6.69
C PRO A 42 15.05 15.24 -8.01
N ALA A 43 14.83 13.93 -8.00
CA ALA A 43 14.30 13.21 -9.14
C ALA A 43 12.78 13.40 -9.25
N LYS A 44 12.29 13.78 -10.43
CA LYS A 44 10.86 14.02 -10.68
C LYS A 44 10.34 13.10 -11.78
N PHE A 45 9.31 12.32 -11.47
CA PHE A 45 8.65 11.42 -12.42
C PHE A 45 7.19 11.82 -12.60
N THR A 46 6.75 11.94 -13.86
CA THR A 46 5.34 12.19 -14.20
C THR A 46 4.56 10.88 -14.13
N LEU A 47 3.47 10.87 -13.35
CA LEU A 47 2.53 9.76 -13.25
C LEU A 47 1.28 10.08 -14.07
N ASN A 48 1.34 9.80 -15.38
CA ASN A 48 0.31 10.17 -16.35
C ASN A 48 -0.72 9.08 -16.65
N ARG A 49 -0.59 7.87 -16.08
CA ARG A 49 -1.51 6.76 -16.29
C ARG A 49 -2.02 6.22 -14.96
N THR A 50 -3.24 5.69 -14.96
CA THR A 50 -3.73 4.89 -13.83
C THR A 50 -3.00 3.55 -13.80
N GLY A 51 -2.94 2.93 -12.63
CA GLY A 51 -2.23 1.68 -12.40
C GLY A 51 -1.03 1.84 -11.48
N GLU A 52 -0.15 0.84 -11.51
CA GLU A 52 0.99 0.77 -10.61
C GLU A 52 2.29 1.23 -11.29
N TYR A 53 3.10 1.94 -10.53
CA TYR A 53 4.45 2.36 -10.86
C TYR A 53 5.40 1.77 -9.84
N TYR A 54 6.51 1.20 -10.28
CA TYR A 54 7.52 0.61 -9.41
C TYR A 54 8.82 1.36 -9.58
N PHE A 55 9.40 1.75 -8.45
CA PHE A 55 10.63 2.51 -8.36
C PHE A 55 11.64 1.73 -7.52
N THR A 56 12.91 1.83 -7.87
CA THR A 56 14.02 1.26 -7.11
C THR A 56 15.23 2.20 -7.11
N CYS A 57 16.14 2.00 -6.16
CA CYS A 57 17.50 2.51 -6.26
C CYS A 57 18.42 1.39 -6.76
N THR A 58 19.27 1.70 -7.73
CA THR A 58 20.15 0.74 -8.41
C THR A 58 21.56 0.70 -7.82
N PHE A 59 21.80 1.44 -6.74
CA PHE A 59 23.05 1.34 -6.00
C PHE A 59 23.16 -0.04 -5.34
N PRO A 60 24.36 -0.65 -5.34
CA PRO A 60 24.56 -1.99 -4.81
C PRO A 60 23.97 -2.18 -3.42
N THR A 61 23.21 -3.27 -3.25
CA THR A 61 22.52 -3.66 -2.00
C THR A 61 21.36 -2.76 -1.54
N HIS A 62 21.11 -1.62 -2.19
CA HIS A 62 20.05 -0.72 -1.74
C HIS A 62 18.66 -1.31 -1.99
N CYS A 63 18.41 -1.82 -3.20
CA CYS A 63 17.17 -2.50 -3.55
C CYS A 63 16.89 -3.68 -2.59
N SER A 64 17.86 -4.60 -2.42
CA SER A 64 17.71 -5.78 -1.55
C SER A 64 17.59 -5.46 -0.06
N LYS A 65 18.04 -4.28 0.38
CA LYS A 65 17.80 -3.73 1.73
C LYS A 65 16.48 -2.96 1.86
N GLY A 66 15.65 -2.96 0.81
CA GLY A 66 14.30 -2.40 0.83
C GLY A 66 14.17 -0.99 0.25
N GLN A 67 15.19 -0.44 -0.42
CA GLN A 67 15.07 0.85 -1.12
C GLN A 67 14.32 0.70 -2.44
N LYS A 68 13.02 0.43 -2.35
CA LYS A 68 12.08 0.36 -3.47
C LYS A 68 10.71 0.91 -3.06
N LEU A 69 9.95 1.45 -4.02
CA LEU A 69 8.61 2.02 -3.78
C LEU A 69 7.64 1.64 -4.89
N SER A 70 6.44 1.20 -4.53
CA SER A 70 5.32 1.07 -5.45
C SER A 70 4.31 2.21 -5.24
N ILE A 71 3.89 2.88 -6.31
CA ILE A 71 2.84 3.90 -6.28
C ILE A 71 1.66 3.42 -7.12
N LYS A 72 0.47 3.36 -6.53
CA LYS A 72 -0.78 3.08 -7.24
C LYS A 72 -1.54 4.37 -7.53
N VAL A 73 -1.69 4.70 -8.81
CA VAL A 73 -2.48 5.84 -9.27
C VAL A 73 -3.87 5.35 -9.64
N SER A 74 -4.88 5.88 -8.95
CA SER A 74 -6.29 5.58 -9.23
C SER A 74 -6.95 6.78 -9.91
N GLY A 75 -7.84 6.51 -10.86
CA GLY A 75 -8.67 7.56 -11.45
C GLY A 75 -9.78 7.97 -10.49
N SER A 76 -10.13 9.25 -10.48
CA SER A 76 -11.34 9.72 -9.82
C SER A 76 -12.52 9.50 -10.77
N SER A 77 -13.38 8.52 -10.49
CA SER A 77 -14.73 8.52 -11.03
C SER A 77 -15.57 9.43 -10.14
N PRO A 78 -16.31 10.43 -10.68
CA PRO A 78 -17.32 11.10 -9.87
C PRO A 78 -18.28 10.04 -9.34
N ALA A 79 -18.63 10.11 -8.05
CA ALA A 79 -19.69 9.29 -7.49
C ALA A 79 -20.96 9.52 -8.33
N PRO A 80 -21.79 8.49 -8.58
CA PRO A 80 -23.11 8.72 -9.15
C PRO A 80 -23.84 9.72 -8.25
N THR A 81 -24.23 10.87 -8.79
CA THR A 81 -25.16 11.75 -8.10
C THR A 81 -26.45 10.96 -7.92
N GLU A 82 -26.80 10.59 -6.68
CA GLU A 82 -28.14 10.12 -6.38
C GLU A 82 -29.11 11.20 -6.82
N ALA A 83 -29.93 10.89 -7.83
CA ALA A 83 -31.07 11.74 -8.15
C ALA A 83 -31.97 11.82 -6.91
N PRO A 84 -32.48 13.00 -6.54
CA PRO A 84 -33.38 13.12 -5.40
C PRO A 84 -34.59 12.21 -5.64
N SER A 85 -34.79 11.27 -4.72
CA SER A 85 -35.98 10.42 -4.71
C SER A 85 -37.22 11.30 -4.58
N SER A 86 -38.13 11.21 -5.56
CA SER A 86 -39.45 11.81 -5.46
C SER A 86 -40.18 11.25 -4.23
N PRO A 87 -40.85 12.10 -3.43
CA PRO A 87 -41.59 11.64 -2.26
C PRO A 87 -42.74 10.72 -2.67
N PRO A 88 -43.03 9.63 -1.93
CA PRO A 88 -44.25 8.87 -2.13
C PRO A 88 -45.45 9.70 -1.63
N GLU A 89 -46.43 9.94 -2.50
CA GLU A 89 -47.76 10.40 -2.10
C GLU A 89 -48.44 9.32 -1.24
N GLY A 90 -48.95 9.72 -0.08
CA GLY A 90 -49.43 8.81 0.95
C GLY A 90 -50.94 8.54 0.96
N SER A 91 -51.25 7.36 1.55
CA SER A 91 -52.42 6.98 2.37
C SER A 91 -53.74 6.71 1.61
N VAL A 92 -54.55 5.67 1.87
CA VAL A 92 -55.24 5.28 3.14
C VAL A 92 -55.84 3.82 3.07
N PRO A 93 -56.40 3.23 4.16
CA PRO A 93 -56.31 1.80 4.57
C PRO A 93 -57.62 0.96 4.52
N SER A 94 -57.55 -0.37 4.82
CA SER A 94 -58.56 -1.24 5.51
C SER A 94 -58.05 -2.71 5.59
N SER A 95 -57.68 -3.28 6.76
CA SER A 95 -58.46 -4.04 7.79
C SER A 95 -58.57 -5.57 7.58
N PRO A 96 -58.83 -6.42 8.61
CA PRO A 96 -57.97 -7.56 8.98
C PRO A 96 -58.65 -8.95 8.95
N SER A 97 -57.86 -10.04 9.05
CA SER A 97 -58.17 -11.39 9.60
C SER A 97 -57.20 -12.41 8.95
N GLY A 98 -56.53 -13.37 9.59
CA GLY A 98 -56.52 -13.89 10.96
C GLY A 98 -55.54 -15.09 11.06
N SER A 99 -55.15 -15.42 12.29
CA SER A 99 -54.63 -16.70 12.82
C SER A 99 -53.16 -17.17 12.56
N GLU A 100 -52.31 -16.88 13.56
CA GLU A 100 -51.36 -17.75 14.37
C GLU A 100 -51.09 -19.25 14.04
N PRO A 101 -50.08 -19.94 14.67
CA PRO A 101 -48.76 -19.53 15.22
C PRO A 101 -47.58 -20.54 15.00
N LEU A 102 -46.41 -20.27 15.65
CA LEU A 102 -45.23 -21.10 16.00
C LEU A 102 -44.03 -21.05 15.03
N LEU A 103 -42.73 -20.96 15.39
CA LEU A 103 -41.89 -20.70 16.58
C LEU A 103 -40.45 -20.44 16.03
N PRO A 104 -39.45 -20.03 16.84
CA PRO A 104 -38.29 -19.25 16.42
C PRO A 104 -37.04 -20.09 16.14
N SER A 105 -36.06 -19.51 15.46
CA SER A 105 -34.66 -19.85 15.74
C SER A 105 -33.79 -18.60 15.75
N SER A 106 -33.48 -18.16 16.97
CA SER A 106 -32.40 -17.22 17.28
C SER A 106 -31.06 -17.95 17.27
N THR A 107 -30.03 -17.31 16.74
CA THR A 107 -28.60 -17.52 17.11
C THR A 107 -27.89 -16.23 16.62
N ILE A 108 -27.72 -15.17 17.43
CA ILE A 108 -26.64 -14.93 18.44
C ILE A 108 -25.28 -15.39 17.88
N ALA A 109 -24.56 -14.52 17.17
CA ALA A 109 -23.55 -13.56 17.66
C ALA A 109 -22.10 -14.07 17.36
N PRO A 110 -21.07 -13.19 17.30
CA PRO A 110 -19.90 -13.36 16.43
C PRO A 110 -18.58 -13.65 17.25
N PRO A 111 -17.33 -13.38 16.77
CA PRO A 111 -16.09 -14.14 17.03
C PRO A 111 -15.37 -13.66 18.32
N PRO A 112 -14.17 -14.13 18.80
CA PRO A 112 -12.98 -14.54 18.03
C PRO A 112 -12.07 -15.65 18.63
N GLU A 113 -11.29 -16.33 17.78
CA GLU A 113 -10.01 -16.93 18.17
C GLU A 113 -8.94 -16.23 17.30
N GLY A 114 -7.94 -15.54 17.82
CA GLY A 114 -7.23 -15.75 19.08
C GLY A 114 -5.99 -16.58 18.83
N SER A 115 -5.00 -16.02 18.12
CA SER A 115 -3.62 -16.51 18.15
C SER A 115 -2.67 -15.36 17.85
N ALA A 116 -2.33 -14.64 18.92
CA ALA A 116 -1.08 -13.90 18.99
C ALA A 116 0.06 -14.90 19.14
N MET A 117 1.10 -14.79 18.33
CA MET A 117 2.42 -15.33 18.67
C MET A 117 3.40 -14.17 18.77
N SER A 118 4.14 -14.26 19.86
CA SER A 118 4.82 -13.18 20.55
C SER A 118 6.02 -12.62 19.80
N VAL A 119 6.25 -11.34 20.05
CA VAL A 119 7.49 -10.63 19.78
C VAL A 119 8.62 -11.27 20.58
N ASP A 120 9.67 -11.74 19.89
CA ASP A 120 11.00 -11.88 20.49
C ASP A 120 11.99 -11.06 19.68
N ALA A 121 11.96 -9.75 19.96
CA ALA A 121 13.07 -8.87 19.67
C ALA A 121 13.86 -8.76 20.97
N THR A 122 15.01 -9.45 21.05
CA THR A 122 16.26 -8.97 21.66
C THR A 122 17.25 -10.11 21.91
N PHE A 123 17.97 -10.59 20.88
CA PHE A 123 19.24 -11.30 21.14
C PHE A 123 20.36 -11.13 20.10
N SER A 124 20.20 -10.33 19.04
CA SER A 124 21.26 -10.14 18.02
C SER A 124 22.09 -8.86 18.14
N VAL A 125 21.80 -7.97 19.10
CA VAL A 125 22.51 -6.67 19.21
C VAL A 125 23.81 -6.74 20.01
N ILE A 126 24.09 -7.83 20.72
CA ILE A 126 25.27 -7.92 21.61
C ILE A 126 26.52 -8.48 20.88
N ILE A 127 26.36 -9.17 19.74
CA ILE A 127 27.50 -9.86 19.09
C ILE A 127 28.31 -8.97 18.12
N MET A 128 27.74 -7.88 17.61
CA MET A 128 28.47 -6.97 16.69
C MET A 128 29.36 -5.95 17.40
N THR A 129 29.08 -5.61 18.67
CA THR A 129 29.89 -4.61 19.39
C THR A 129 31.25 -5.17 19.83
N THR A 130 31.38 -6.48 20.05
CA THR A 130 32.67 -7.11 20.38
C THR A 130 33.60 -7.20 19.16
N ALA A 131 33.07 -7.28 17.93
CA ALA A 131 33.87 -7.35 16.71
C ALA A 131 34.48 -5.99 16.32
N MET A 132 33.77 -4.88 16.56
CA MET A 132 34.31 -3.54 16.27
C MET A 132 35.40 -3.11 17.27
N ASN A 133 35.43 -3.66 18.48
CA ASN A 133 36.47 -3.33 19.47
C ASN A 133 37.80 -4.10 19.29
N LEU A 134 37.87 -5.07 18.37
CA LEU A 134 39.10 -5.84 18.09
C LEU A 134 39.84 -5.41 16.82
N LEU A 135 39.22 -4.57 15.97
CA LEU A 135 39.81 -4.08 14.71
C LEU A 135 40.47 -2.69 14.82
N PHE A 136 40.55 -2.11 16.02
CA PHE A 136 41.31 -0.87 16.30
C PHE A 136 42.65 -1.11 17.03
N GLN A 137 43.17 -2.34 17.02
CA GLN A 137 44.47 -2.69 17.63
C GLN A 137 45.49 -3.25 16.63
N PHE A 138 45.27 -3.13 15.32
CA PHE A 138 46.31 -3.28 14.28
C PHE A 138 46.06 -2.31 13.13
#